data_AF-A0A924B307-F1
#
_entry.id   AF-A0A924B307-F1
#
_cell.length_a   1.000
_cell.length_b   1.000
_cell.length_c   1.000
_cell.angle_alpha   90.00
_cell.angle_beta   90.00
_cell.angle_gamma   90.00
#
_symmetry.space_group_name_H-M   'P 1'
#
loop_
_entity.id
_entity.type
_entity.pdbx_description
1 polymer ?
#
loop_
_entity_poly.entity_id
_entity_poly.type
_entity_poly.pdbx_seq_one_letter_code
_entity_poly.pdbx_strand_id
1 'polypeptide(L)' 'MRRDQLEHVLRAAMALSDQQDFVVIGSQAILGSVAAPPAEIMTSIEADLYPRDRPDLADNIGGAIGDGS' A
#
# COMPACT_ATOMS: atom_id res chain seq x y z
N MET A 1 5.68 8.30 4.36
CA MET A 1 6.15 7.13 3.60
C MET A 1 6.66 7.62 2.25
N ARG A 2 7.68 6.98 1.69
CA ARG A 2 8.24 7.25 0.35
C ARG A 2 7.85 6.14 -0.64
N ARG A 3 8.05 6.40 -1.94
CA ARG A 3 7.68 5.46 -3.03
C ARG A 3 8.35 4.08 -2.90
N ASP A 4 9.63 4.04 -2.55
CA ASP A 4 10.39 2.80 -2.30
C ASP A 4 9.79 1.96 -1.16
N GLN A 5 9.27 2.62 -0.13
CA GLN A 5 8.59 1.96 0.98
C GLN A 5 7.22 1.40 0.55
N LEU A 6 6.45 2.17 -0.24
CA LEU A 6 5.18 1.67 -0.79
C LEU A 6 5.40 0.45 -1.70
N GLU A 7 6.44 0.46 -2.53
CA GLU A 7 6.81 -0.70 -3.34
C GLU A 7 7.19 -1.92 -2.50
N HIS A 8 7.85 -1.70 -1.34
CA HIS A 8 8.15 -2.78 -0.42
C HIS A 8 6.88 -3.40 0.18
N VAL A 9 5.93 -2.55 0.60
CA VAL A 9 4.61 -2.98 1.09
C VAL A 9 3.86 -3.78 0.02
N LEU A 10 3.83 -3.31 -1.23
CA LEU A 10 3.20 -4.02 -2.34
C LEU A 10 3.84 -5.39 -2.60
N ARG A 11 5.18 -5.50 -2.52
CA ARG A 11 5.87 -6.79 -2.65
C ARG A 11 5.50 -7.77 -1.53
N ALA A 12 5.37 -7.28 -0.30
CA ALA A 12 4.92 -8.11 0.82
C ALA A 12 3.46 -8.56 0.63
N ALA A 13 2.57 -7.67 0.22
CA ALA A 13 1.16 -7.97 -0.05
C ALA A 13 0.99 -9.01 -1.18
N MET A 14 1.78 -8.89 -2.27
CA MET A 14 1.85 -9.89 -3.34
C MET A 14 2.23 -11.27 -2.78
N ALA A 15 3.29 -11.34 -1.98
CA ALA A 15 3.79 -12.60 -1.42
C ALA A 15 2.78 -13.28 -0.47
N LEU A 16 1.94 -12.50 0.23
CA LEU A 16 0.96 -13.02 1.19
C LEU A 16 -0.35 -13.48 0.55
N SER A 17 -0.75 -12.86 -0.56
CA SER A 17 -2.09 -13.05 -1.14
C SER A 17 -2.10 -13.79 -2.48
N ASP A 18 -0.93 -14.02 -3.08
CA ASP A 18 -0.79 -14.58 -4.43
C ASP A 18 -1.54 -13.76 -5.49
N GLN A 19 -1.70 -12.46 -5.24
CA GLN A 19 -2.33 -11.50 -6.16
C GLN A 19 -1.27 -10.61 -6.80
N GLN A 20 -1.52 -10.12 -8.01
CA GLN A 20 -0.58 -9.27 -8.76
C GLN A 20 -1.04 -7.81 -8.86
N ASP A 21 -2.35 -7.58 -8.91
CA ASP A 21 -2.95 -6.26 -9.07
C ASP A 21 -3.53 -5.76 -7.75
N PHE A 22 -3.13 -4.55 -7.35
CA PHE A 22 -3.56 -3.91 -6.11
C PHE A 22 -4.12 -2.52 -6.38
N VAL A 23 -5.11 -2.15 -5.57
CA VAL A 23 -5.62 -0.79 -5.49
C VAL A 23 -5.10 -0.17 -4.21
N VAL A 24 -4.35 0.93 -4.35
CA VAL A 24 -3.93 1.77 -3.23
C VAL A 24 -4.93 2.90 -3.06
N ILE A 25 -5.41 3.12 -1.84
CA ILE A 25 -6.36 4.18 -1.52
C ILE A 25 -5.78 5.15 -0.49
N GLY A 26 -6.50 6.24 -0.26
CA GLY A 26 -6.10 7.25 0.72
C GLY A 26 -4.89 8.08 0.29
N SER A 27 -4.21 8.66 1.27
CA SER A 27 -3.14 9.65 1.05
C SER A 27 -1.97 9.12 0.21
N GLN A 28 -1.72 7.80 0.23
CA GLN A 28 -0.55 7.20 -0.41
C GLN A 28 -0.77 6.83 -1.88
N ALA A 29 -2.00 6.90 -2.38
CA ALA A 29 -2.29 6.75 -3.80
C ALA A 29 -1.54 7.79 -4.67
N ILE A 30 -1.20 8.94 -4.08
CA ILE A 30 -0.43 9.98 -4.76
C ILE A 30 0.97 9.52 -5.19
N LEU A 31 1.60 8.61 -4.45
CA LEU A 31 2.93 8.09 -4.76
C LEU A 31 2.96 7.30 -6.06
N GLY A 32 1.81 6.74 -6.48
CA GLY A 32 1.62 6.10 -7.79
C GLY A 32 1.14 7.08 -8.87
N SER A 33 0.47 8.16 -8.48
CA SER A 33 -0.21 9.09 -9.40
C SER A 33 0.65 10.29 -9.81
N VAL A 34 1.64 10.65 -9.00
CA VAL A 34 2.50 11.83 -9.20
C VAL A 34 3.96 11.42 -9.05
N ALA A 35 4.81 11.80 -10.00
CA ALA A 35 6.22 11.40 -10.02
C ALA A 35 7.04 12.01 -8.86
N ALA A 36 6.78 13.27 -8.50
CA ALA A 36 7.47 13.99 -7.44
C ALA A 36 6.45 14.82 -6.63
N PRO A 37 5.69 14.20 -5.73
CA PRO A 37 4.69 14.90 -4.95
C PRO A 37 5.35 15.81 -3.89
N PRO A 38 4.73 16.97 -3.56
CA PRO A 38 5.26 17.89 -2.56
C PRO A 38 5.55 17.22 -1.22
N ALA A 39 6.60 17.66 -0.52
CA ALA A 39 7.01 17.04 0.74
C ALA A 39 5.96 17.24 1.86
N GLU A 40 5.20 18.34 1.83
CA GLU A 40 4.21 18.67 2.86
C GLU A 40 3.07 17.65 2.94
N ILE A 41 2.84 16.88 1.87
CA ILE A 41 1.78 15.87 1.79
C ILE A 41 2.31 14.43 1.91
N MET A 42 3.62 14.25 2.17
CA MET A 42 4.28 12.95 2.37
C MET A 42 4.39 12.53 3.86
N THR A 43 3.55 13.13 4.71
CA THR A 43 3.64 12.97 6.17
C THR A 43 3.08 11.66 6.69
N SER A 44 2.10 11.06 6.01
CA SER A 44 1.51 9.77 6.43
C SER A 44 2.50 8.63 6.29
N ILE A 45 2.49 7.71 7.26
CA ILE A 45 3.38 6.54 7.34
C ILE A 45 2.68 5.24 6.95
N GLU A 46 1.35 5.23 6.90
CA GLU A 46 0.52 4.05 6.62
C GLU A 46 0.00 4.06 5.18
N ALA A 47 -0.19 2.87 4.62
CA ALA A 47 -0.71 2.65 3.28
C ALA A 47 -1.92 1.71 3.32
N ASP A 48 -3.04 2.17 2.79
CA ASP A 48 -4.23 1.35 2.63
C ASP A 48 -4.26 0.75 1.22
N LEU A 49 -4.36 -0.57 1.14
CA LEU A 49 -4.42 -1.28 -0.13
C LEU A 49 -5.21 -2.58 -0.03
N TYR A 50 -5.76 -3.01 -1.16
CA TYR A 50 -6.41 -4.31 -1.30
C TYR A 50 -6.14 -4.89 -2.69
N PRO A 51 -6.17 -6.24 -2.86
CA PRO A 51 -6.05 -6.85 -4.18
C PRO A 51 -7.29 -6.55 -5.02
N ARG A 52 -7.11 -6.13 -6.26
CA ARG A 52 -8.22 -5.73 -7.16
C ARG A 52 -9.26 -6.85 -7.31
N ASP A 53 -8.80 -8.07 -7.53
CA ASP A 53 -9.68 -9.21 -7.82
C ASP A 53 -10.15 -9.96 -6.56
N ARG A 54 -9.51 -9.69 -5.42
CA ARG A 54 -9.75 -10.34 -4.12
C ARG A 54 -9.75 -9.33 -2.97
N PRO A 55 -10.67 -8.34 -2.98
CA PRO A 55 -10.75 -7.31 -1.95
C PRO A 55 -11.02 -7.88 -0.55
N ASP A 56 -11.58 -9.09 -0.46
CA ASP A 56 -11.82 -9.84 0.78
C ASP A 56 -10.52 -10.19 1.54
N LEU A 57 -9.36 -10.15 0.88
CA LEU A 57 -8.07 -10.43 1.51
C LEU A 57 -7.43 -9.21 2.18
N ALA A 58 -8.05 -8.03 2.11
CA ALA A 58 -7.51 -6.80 2.68
C ALA A 58 -7.17 -6.94 4.17
N ASP A 59 -8.10 -7.48 4.97
CA ASP A 59 -7.90 -7.66 6.42
C ASP A 59 -6.79 -8.67 6.72
N ASN A 60 -6.67 -9.74 5.92
CA ASN A 60 -5.60 -10.73 6.08
C ASN A 60 -4.22 -10.12 5.80
N ILE A 61 -4.12 -9.28 4.77
CA ILE A 61 -2.87 -8.57 4.45
C ILE A 61 -2.57 -7.56 5.57
N GLY A 62 -3.54 -6.73 5.94
CA GLY A 62 -3.40 -5.74 7.01
C GLY A 62 -2.97 -6.36 8.34
N GLY A 63 -3.59 -7.46 8.77
CA GLY A 63 -3.20 -8.17 9.99
C GLY A 63 -1.83 -8.83 9.92
N ALA A 64 -1.30 -9.13 8.72
CA ALA A 64 0.00 -9.78 8.56
C ALA A 64 1.18 -8.79 8.49
N ILE A 65 0.99 -7.59 7.94
CA ILE A 65 2.07 -6.61 7.73
C ILE A 65 1.80 -5.21 8.30
N GLY A 66 0.58 -4.94 8.75
CA GLY A 66 0.16 -3.68 9.35
C GLY A 66 0.20 -3.67 10.88
N ASP A 67 0.22 -4.82 11.54
CA ASP A 67 0.26 -4.92 13.01
C ASP A 67 1.66 -4.57 13.55
N GLY A 68 1.87 -3.27 13.78
CA GLY A 68 3.09 -2.70 14.36
C GLY A 68 2.96 -1.24 14.82
N SER A 69 1.73 -0.73 14.94
CA SER A 69 1.40 0.64 15.36
C SER A 69 0.84 0.71 16.78
#